data_AF-A0AAN8D160-F1
#
_entry.id   AF-A0AAN8D160-F1
#
_cell.length_a   1.000
_cell.length_b   1.000
_cell.length_c   1.000
_cell.angle_alpha   90.00
_cell.angle_beta   90.00
_cell.angle_gamma   90.00
#
_symmetry.space_group_name_H-M   'P 1'
#
loop_
_entity.id
_entity.type
_entity.pdbx_description
1 polymer ?
#
loop_
_entity_poly.entity_id
_entity_poly.type
_entity_poly.pdbx_seq_one_letter_code
_entity_poly.pdbx_strand_id
1 'polypeptide(L)'
;MSSMSIVAMDSSFKAVYMVHWNKNDERDWLIKGSTPYKELELIVKSKLLLKDIARLSPAEQTSSLESFHKVILFFAPKSVHFPFTTMAAREQLAGLHFNENSARAQALTQTGKHMWGVSFPKARRGEPVIKAVKVTPTFVDVQELMGEVVELRNTYPTSKKAEALRSNRQVPPPIASAFVKPNKLILVGVQRSRSRFNK
;
A
#
# COMPACT_ATOMS: atom_id res chain seq x y z
N MET A 1 62.32 -33.41 -6.80
CA MET A 1 62.35 -31.94 -6.94
C MET A 1 61.14 -31.40 -6.19
N SER A 2 61.14 -30.46 -5.26
CA SER A 2 62.14 -29.69 -4.52
C SER A 2 61.36 -29.18 -3.29
N SER A 3 61.73 -29.55 -2.06
CA SER A 3 62.26 -28.66 -1.00
C SER A 3 61.55 -27.32 -0.74
N MET A 4 61.51 -26.98 0.56
CA MET A 4 61.26 -25.70 1.25
C MET A 4 59.83 -25.52 1.80
N SER A 5 59.55 -25.61 3.11
CA SER A 5 60.07 -24.96 4.35
C SER A 5 59.37 -23.64 4.69
N ILE A 6 59.16 -23.43 6.02
CA ILE A 6 58.82 -22.19 6.76
C ILE A 6 57.29 -21.90 6.84
N VAL A 7 56.65 -21.59 7.97
CA VAL A 7 57.06 -20.91 9.22
C VAL A 7 56.30 -21.53 10.41
N ALA A 8 56.97 -21.75 11.55
CA ALA A 8 56.29 -21.80 12.84
C ALA A 8 55.89 -20.37 13.23
N MET A 9 54.60 -20.04 13.15
CA MET A 9 54.09 -18.76 13.66
C MET A 9 52.96 -19.01 14.66
N ASP A 10 53.30 -18.65 15.90
CA ASP A 10 52.50 -18.20 17.03
C ASP A 10 51.18 -18.92 17.35
N SER A 11 51.11 -19.41 18.59
CA SER A 11 50.05 -20.24 19.15
C SER A 11 48.78 -19.45 19.51
N SER A 12 48.51 -18.32 18.83
CA SER A 12 47.49 -17.34 19.23
C SER A 12 46.45 -16.94 18.18
N PHE A 13 46.35 -17.61 17.02
CA PHE A 13 45.22 -17.40 16.10
C PHE A 13 44.43 -18.70 15.86
N LYS A 14 43.34 -18.88 16.62
CA LYS A 14 42.33 -19.90 16.31
C LYS A 14 41.67 -19.52 14.98
N ALA A 15 41.97 -20.29 13.95
CA ALA A 15 41.23 -20.30 12.70
C ALA A 15 39.73 -20.42 13.00
N VAL A 16 38.96 -19.40 12.63
CA VAL A 16 37.50 -19.49 12.56
C VAL A 16 37.19 -20.37 11.36
N TYR A 17 37.03 -21.67 11.59
CA TYR A 17 36.56 -22.60 10.59
C TYR A 17 35.16 -22.17 10.14
N MET A 18 35.02 -21.77 8.87
CA MET A 18 33.72 -21.64 8.22
C MET A 18 33.15 -23.05 8.00
N VAL A 19 32.25 -23.47 8.89
CA VAL A 19 31.50 -24.72 8.75
C VAL A 19 30.34 -24.47 7.76
N HIS A 20 30.28 -25.28 6.71
CA HIS A 20 29.15 -25.32 5.76
C HIS A 20 27.83 -25.57 6.51
N TRP A 21 26.83 -24.72 6.25
CA TRP A 21 25.56 -24.70 6.99
C TRP A 21 24.58 -25.73 6.41
N ASN A 22 24.20 -26.74 7.21
CA ASN A 22 23.14 -27.67 6.84
C ASN A 22 21.82 -27.21 7.49
N LYS A 23 20.81 -26.88 6.67
CA LYS A 23 19.55 -26.23 7.09
C LYS A 23 18.62 -27.11 7.93
N ASN A 24 18.94 -28.39 8.09
CA ASN A 24 18.06 -29.41 8.67
C ASN A 24 18.45 -29.90 10.08
N ASP A 25 19.45 -29.30 10.72
CA ASP A 25 19.75 -29.62 12.12
C ASP A 25 18.87 -28.79 13.07
N GLU A 26 18.14 -29.45 13.98
CA GLU A 26 17.49 -28.84 15.16
C GLU A 26 18.57 -28.37 16.15
N ARG A 27 19.30 -27.32 15.77
CA ARG A 27 20.29 -26.69 16.63
C ARG A 27 19.68 -25.46 17.28
N ASP A 28 19.70 -25.42 18.61
CA ASP A 28 19.43 -24.19 19.35
C ASP A 28 20.56 -23.17 19.12
N TRP A 29 20.21 -22.02 18.52
CA TRP A 29 21.18 -20.96 18.21
C TRP A 29 21.69 -20.24 19.47
N LEU A 30 20.87 -20.25 20.54
CA LEU A 30 21.23 -19.71 21.85
C LEU A 30 20.68 -20.62 22.94
N ILE A 31 21.59 -21.14 23.75
CA ILE A 31 21.23 -21.97 24.91
C ILE A 31 20.66 -21.05 26.00
N LYS A 32 19.45 -21.34 26.47
CA LYS A 32 18.79 -20.59 27.53
C LYS A 32 19.66 -20.53 28.79
N GLY A 33 19.89 -19.33 29.32
CA GLY A 33 20.72 -19.11 30.51
C GLY A 33 22.23 -19.02 30.25
N SER A 34 22.69 -19.26 29.02
CA SER A 34 24.07 -18.93 28.63
C SER A 34 24.32 -17.42 28.69
N THR A 35 25.59 -17.00 28.76
CA THR A 35 25.96 -15.58 28.79
C THR A 35 25.41 -14.81 27.58
N PRO A 36 25.57 -15.30 26.32
CA PRO A 36 24.96 -14.63 25.16
C PRO A 36 23.43 -14.51 25.25
N TYR A 37 22.76 -15.50 25.85
CA TYR A 37 21.30 -15.47 26.02
C TYR A 37 20.86 -14.38 26.99
N LYS A 38 21.57 -14.23 28.11
CA LYS A 38 21.28 -13.20 29.12
C LYS A 38 21.50 -11.80 28.58
N GLU A 39 22.58 -11.60 27.81
CA GLU A 39 22.86 -10.32 27.14
C GLU A 39 21.76 -9.96 26.12
N LEU A 40 21.36 -10.93 25.29
CA LEU A 40 20.26 -10.73 24.34
C LEU A 40 18.94 -10.44 25.05
N GLU A 41 18.64 -11.17 26.13
CA GLU A 41 17.45 -10.98 26.94
C GLU A 41 17.40 -9.58 27.56
N LEU A 42 18.53 -9.05 28.04
CA LEU A 42 18.64 -7.68 28.55
C LEU A 42 18.35 -6.63 27.49
N ILE A 43 18.88 -6.80 26.28
CA ILE A 43 18.65 -5.87 25.16
C ILE A 43 17.17 -5.89 24.76
N VAL A 44 16.61 -7.07 24.54
CA VAL A 44 15.23 -7.26 24.06
C VAL A 44 14.20 -6.82 25.10
N LYS A 45 14.50 -6.98 26.40
CA LYS A 45 13.62 -6.54 27.51
C LYS A 45 13.94 -5.12 28.00
N SER A 46 14.82 -4.38 27.34
CA SER A 46 15.18 -3.04 27.78
C SER A 46 13.95 -2.11 27.78
N LYS A 47 13.83 -1.27 28.82
CA LYS A 47 12.68 -0.36 28.99
C LYS A 47 12.53 0.61 27.81
N LEU A 48 13.65 1.06 27.23
CA LEU A 48 13.67 1.94 26.07
C LEU A 48 13.08 1.22 24.84
N LEU A 49 13.58 0.02 24.53
CA LEU A 49 13.07 -0.77 23.41
C LEU A 49 11.58 -1.08 23.56
N LEU A 50 11.12 -1.48 24.75
CA LEU A 50 9.70 -1.76 24.98
C LEU A 50 8.82 -0.51 24.82
N LYS A 51 9.30 0.66 25.27
CA LYS A 51 8.60 1.94 25.11
C LYS A 51 8.58 2.38 23.64
N ASP A 52 9.66 2.14 22.92
CA ASP A 52 9.77 2.44 21.50
C ASP A 52 8.88 1.50 20.69
N ILE A 53 8.84 0.20 21.01
CA ILE A 53 7.91 -0.78 20.42
C ILE A 53 6.45 -0.36 20.64
N ALA A 54 6.09 0.08 21.86
CA ALA A 54 4.75 0.58 22.15
C ALA A 54 4.41 1.89 21.40
N ARG A 55 5.44 2.62 20.95
CA ARG A 55 5.34 3.85 20.16
C ARG A 55 5.54 3.64 18.67
N LEU A 56 5.97 2.45 18.25
CA LEU A 56 5.90 2.07 16.86
C LEU A 56 4.43 2.17 16.48
N SER A 57 4.13 3.09 15.57
CA SER A 57 2.91 2.98 14.80
C SER A 57 2.85 1.54 14.29
N PRO A 58 1.69 0.85 14.35
CA PRO A 58 1.56 -0.41 13.63
C PRO A 58 2.05 -0.15 12.20
N ALA A 59 2.76 -1.13 11.64
CA ALA A 59 3.65 -1.06 10.48
C ALA A 59 3.04 -0.48 9.17
N GLU A 60 1.81 0.02 9.20
CA GLU A 60 1.12 0.63 8.08
C GLU A 60 0.86 2.12 8.36
N GLN A 61 1.72 2.96 7.79
CA GLN A 61 1.42 4.38 7.65
C GLN A 61 0.23 4.55 6.69
N THR A 62 -0.96 4.84 7.22
CA THR A 62 -2.21 4.94 6.44
C THR A 62 -2.22 6.09 5.44
N SER A 63 -1.28 7.03 5.52
CA SER A 63 -1.24 8.20 4.64
C SER A 63 -1.26 7.86 3.15
N SER A 64 -0.64 6.75 2.75
CA SER A 64 -0.63 6.30 1.35
C SER A 64 -2.01 5.76 0.96
N LEU A 65 -2.60 4.91 1.81
CA LEU A 65 -3.95 4.37 1.64
C LEU A 65 -5.01 5.48 1.60
N GLU A 66 -4.92 6.46 2.48
CA GLU A 66 -5.81 7.63 2.51
C GLU A 66 -5.65 8.49 1.25
N SER A 67 -4.41 8.64 0.76
CA SER A 67 -4.14 9.35 -0.49
C SER A 67 -4.74 8.62 -1.68
N PHE A 68 -4.57 7.29 -1.75
CA PHE A 68 -5.18 6.47 -2.78
C PHE A 68 -6.71 6.53 -2.73
N HIS A 69 -7.30 6.49 -1.53
CA HIS A 69 -8.75 6.62 -1.38
C HIS A 69 -9.28 7.94 -1.95
N LYS A 70 -8.54 9.05 -1.78
CA LYS A 70 -8.90 10.33 -2.40
C LYS A 70 -8.87 10.27 -3.93
N VAL A 71 -7.90 9.56 -4.51
CA VAL A 71 -7.82 9.34 -5.96
C VAL A 71 -9.01 8.51 -6.44
N ILE A 72 -9.38 7.43 -5.76
CA ILE A 72 -10.59 6.65 -6.07
C ILE A 72 -11.83 7.56 -6.03
N LEU A 73 -11.99 8.38 -4.98
CA LEU A 73 -13.14 9.28 -4.87
C LEU A 73 -13.20 10.33 -5.98
N PHE A 74 -12.06 10.73 -6.55
CA PHE A 74 -12.01 11.63 -7.70
C PHE A 74 -12.52 10.94 -8.98
N PHE A 75 -12.10 9.71 -9.25
CA PHE A 75 -12.48 8.97 -10.47
C PHE A 75 -13.85 8.28 -10.38
N ALA A 76 -14.20 7.77 -9.20
CA ALA A 76 -15.44 7.05 -8.90
C ALA A 76 -16.09 7.62 -7.63
N PRO A 77 -16.72 8.82 -7.70
CA PRO A 77 -17.38 9.42 -6.55
C PRO A 77 -18.52 8.54 -6.02
N LYS A 78 -18.56 8.34 -4.69
CA LYS A 78 -19.62 7.55 -4.01
C LYS A 78 -21.04 8.10 -4.23
N SER A 79 -21.15 9.40 -4.51
CA SER A 79 -22.43 10.08 -4.74
C SER A 79 -23.03 9.81 -6.12
N VAL A 80 -22.31 9.13 -7.01
CA VAL A 80 -22.73 8.86 -8.39
C VAL A 80 -22.84 7.36 -8.60
N HIS A 81 -23.95 6.92 -9.18
CA HIS A 81 -24.14 5.51 -9.52
C HIS A 81 -23.42 5.16 -10.82
N PHE A 82 -22.62 4.11 -10.80
CA PHE A 82 -21.98 3.53 -11.98
C PHE A 82 -22.36 2.05 -12.11
N PRO A 83 -22.66 1.55 -13.33
CA PRO A 83 -22.69 0.12 -13.59
C PRO A 83 -21.34 -0.52 -13.24
N PHE A 84 -21.35 -1.81 -12.87
CA PHE A 84 -20.15 -2.54 -12.43
C PHE A 84 -18.95 -2.36 -13.37
N THR A 85 -19.14 -2.53 -14.67
CA THR A 85 -18.05 -2.43 -15.67
C THR A 85 -17.44 -1.04 -15.72
N THR A 86 -18.25 0.00 -15.55
CA THR A 86 -17.80 1.39 -15.52
C THR A 86 -17.10 1.70 -14.20
N MET A 87 -17.61 1.20 -13.07
CA MET A 87 -16.99 1.35 -11.75
C MET A 87 -15.59 0.71 -11.73
N ALA A 88 -15.49 -0.54 -12.17
CA ALA A 88 -14.22 -1.26 -12.27
C ALA A 88 -13.20 -0.53 -13.15
N ALA A 89 -13.62 -0.04 -14.33
CA ALA A 89 -12.74 0.72 -15.20
C ALA A 89 -12.25 2.04 -14.55
N ARG A 90 -13.11 2.73 -13.81
CA ARG A 90 -12.73 3.97 -13.10
C ARG A 90 -11.79 3.72 -11.94
N GLU A 91 -11.98 2.64 -11.20
CA GLU A 91 -11.07 2.22 -10.13
C GLU A 91 -9.70 1.80 -10.67
N GLN A 92 -9.67 1.11 -11.82
CA GLN A 92 -8.43 0.80 -12.54
C GLN A 92 -7.69 2.07 -12.97
N LEU A 93 -8.41 3.05 -13.54
CA LEU A 93 -7.85 4.35 -13.91
C LEU A 93 -7.29 5.10 -12.69
N ALA A 94 -8.00 5.08 -11.56
CA ALA A 94 -7.50 5.62 -10.30
C ALA A 94 -6.20 4.94 -9.85
N GLY A 95 -6.09 3.62 -10.04
CA GLY A 95 -4.87 2.85 -9.78
C GLY A 95 -3.70 3.28 -10.64
N LEU A 96 -3.89 3.39 -11.96
CA LEU A 96 -2.87 3.87 -12.89
C LEU A 96 -2.40 5.28 -12.53
N HIS A 97 -3.34 6.18 -12.31
CA HIS A 97 -3.04 7.57 -11.95
C HIS A 97 -2.29 7.68 -10.62
N PHE A 98 -2.65 6.86 -9.63
CA PHE A 98 -1.96 6.80 -8.35
C PHE A 98 -0.54 6.25 -8.48
N ASN A 99 -0.35 5.20 -9.27
CA ASN A 99 0.98 4.62 -9.50
C ASN A 99 1.93 5.64 -10.13
N GLU A 100 1.46 6.39 -11.13
CA GLU A 100 2.24 7.47 -11.76
C GLU A 100 2.60 8.57 -10.75
N ASN A 101 1.67 8.94 -9.86
CA ASN A 101 1.80 10.15 -9.05
C ASN A 101 2.20 9.95 -7.58
N SER A 102 2.28 8.72 -7.08
CA SER A 102 2.57 8.40 -5.68
C SER A 102 4.02 8.67 -5.29
N ALA A 103 4.96 8.28 -6.15
CA ALA A 103 6.40 8.35 -5.93
C ALA A 103 7.06 9.65 -6.46
N ARG A 104 6.27 10.70 -6.72
CA ARG A 104 6.79 11.98 -7.22
C ARG A 104 7.92 12.54 -6.35
N ALA A 105 9.01 12.92 -7.02
CA ALA A 105 10.17 13.53 -6.41
C ALA A 105 9.85 14.90 -5.79
N GLN A 106 10.71 15.36 -4.88
CA GLN A 106 10.63 16.72 -4.35
C GLN A 106 10.98 17.73 -5.45
N ALA A 107 10.18 18.78 -5.57
CA ALA A 107 10.39 19.86 -6.50
C ALA A 107 11.69 20.62 -6.17
N LEU A 108 12.33 21.13 -7.22
CA LEU A 108 13.53 21.96 -7.14
C LEU A 108 13.19 23.39 -7.56
N THR A 109 13.86 24.36 -6.95
CA THR A 109 13.86 25.75 -7.41
C THR A 109 14.63 25.86 -8.73
N GLN A 110 14.54 27.00 -9.40
CA GLN A 110 15.36 27.30 -10.60
C GLN A 110 16.87 27.18 -10.34
N THR A 111 17.29 27.38 -9.09
CA THR A 111 18.69 27.24 -8.65
C THR A 111 19.05 25.81 -8.21
N GLY A 112 18.18 24.82 -8.44
CA GLY A 112 18.42 23.41 -8.09
C GLY A 112 18.27 23.07 -6.60
N LYS A 113 17.70 23.95 -5.76
CA LYS A 113 17.51 23.67 -4.32
C LYS A 113 16.15 23.03 -4.07
N HIS A 114 16.05 22.11 -3.10
CA HIS A 114 14.79 21.51 -2.71
C HIS A 114 13.76 22.54 -2.23
N MET A 115 12.53 22.45 -2.75
CA MET A 115 11.41 23.29 -2.36
C MET A 115 10.72 22.75 -1.10
N TRP A 116 10.42 23.66 -0.17
CA TRP A 116 9.79 23.35 1.11
C TRP A 116 8.54 24.22 1.29
N GLY A 117 7.49 23.63 1.83
CA GLY A 117 6.24 24.29 2.19
C GLY A 117 6.04 24.28 3.70
N VAL A 118 5.36 25.30 4.22
CA VAL A 118 5.00 25.38 5.63
C VAL A 118 3.56 24.89 5.82
N SER A 119 3.35 23.99 6.77
CA SER A 119 2.03 23.46 7.16
C SER A 119 1.81 23.69 8.64
N PHE A 120 0.57 23.91 9.05
CA PHE A 120 0.19 24.06 10.46
C PHE A 120 -0.77 22.93 10.87
N PRO A 121 -0.28 21.73 11.21
CA PRO A 121 -1.15 20.63 11.60
C PRO A 121 -1.90 20.94 12.89
N LYS A 122 -3.21 20.65 12.93
CA LYS A 122 -4.05 20.87 14.12
C LYS A 122 -3.49 20.22 15.38
N ALA A 123 -2.90 19.03 15.25
CA ALA A 123 -2.28 18.30 16.36
C ALA A 123 -1.11 19.05 17.02
N ARG A 124 -0.46 19.96 16.29
CA ARG A 124 0.67 20.78 16.76
C ARG A 124 0.24 22.14 17.32
N ARG A 125 -1.07 22.38 17.50
CA ARG A 125 -1.62 23.54 18.21
C ARG A 125 -1.04 24.91 17.76
N GLY A 126 -0.79 25.06 16.46
CA GLY A 126 -0.27 26.31 15.87
C GLY A 126 1.23 26.31 15.57
N GLU A 127 1.98 25.27 15.96
CA GLU A 127 3.38 25.16 15.55
C GLU A 127 3.50 24.77 14.06
N PRO A 128 4.38 25.46 13.30
CA PRO A 128 4.63 25.13 11.90
C PRO A 128 5.43 23.84 11.76
N VAL A 129 5.17 23.11 10.68
CA VAL A 129 5.93 21.96 10.23
C VAL A 129 6.33 22.16 8.77
N ILE A 130 7.61 21.93 8.48
CA ILE A 130 8.13 21.94 7.12
C ILE A 130 7.74 20.65 6.39
N LYS A 131 7.28 20.77 5.14
CA LYS A 131 6.93 19.64 4.26
C LYS A 131 7.64 19.76 2.92
N ALA A 132 8.11 18.64 2.38
CA ALA A 132 8.65 18.59 1.02
C ALA A 132 7.53 18.90 0.01
N VAL A 133 7.77 19.87 -0.86
CA VAL A 133 6.86 20.14 -1.99
C VAL A 133 7.21 19.17 -3.11
N LYS A 134 6.27 18.35 -3.56
CA LYS A 134 6.49 17.42 -4.68
C LYS A 134 6.34 18.13 -6.02
N VAL A 135 7.01 17.64 -7.06
CA VAL A 135 6.81 18.08 -8.45
C VAL A 135 5.34 17.95 -8.84
N THR A 136 4.84 18.79 -9.75
CA THR A 136 3.44 18.77 -10.18
C THR A 136 3.03 17.38 -10.69
N PRO A 137 1.78 16.92 -10.43
CA PRO A 137 1.28 15.67 -10.99
C PRO A 137 1.34 15.66 -12.52
N THR A 138 1.57 14.49 -13.08
CA THR A 138 1.52 14.22 -14.53
C THR A 138 0.26 13.41 -14.87
N PHE A 139 -0.10 13.42 -16.15
CA PHE A 139 -1.27 12.74 -16.70
C PHE A 139 -0.89 11.93 -17.94
N VAL A 140 0.29 11.30 -17.90
CA VAL A 140 0.79 10.49 -19.01
C VAL A 140 -0.08 9.26 -19.19
N ASP A 141 -0.51 8.64 -18.09
CA ASP A 141 -1.53 7.59 -18.05
C ASP A 141 -2.76 7.92 -18.91
N VAL A 142 -3.29 9.14 -18.77
CA VAL A 142 -4.45 9.60 -19.54
C VAL A 142 -4.09 9.76 -21.01
N GLN A 143 -2.91 10.30 -21.34
CA GLN A 143 -2.49 10.49 -22.72
C GLN A 143 -2.34 9.16 -23.46
N GLU A 144 -1.68 8.19 -22.84
CA GLU A 144 -1.51 6.84 -23.38
C GLU A 144 -2.86 6.15 -23.59
N LEU A 145 -3.74 6.19 -22.58
CA LEU A 145 -5.08 5.62 -22.67
C LEU A 145 -5.95 6.29 -23.75
N MET A 146 -5.82 7.60 -23.93
CA MET A 146 -6.53 8.30 -25.00
C MET A 146 -6.05 7.85 -26.39
N GLY A 147 -4.76 7.57 -26.56
CA GLY A 147 -4.21 6.96 -27.78
C GLY A 147 -4.83 5.58 -28.04
N GLU A 148 -4.86 4.71 -27.03
CA GLU A 148 -5.48 3.38 -27.12
C GLU A 148 -6.98 3.46 -27.46
N VAL A 149 -7.70 4.43 -26.90
CA VAL A 149 -9.11 4.66 -27.22
C VAL A 149 -9.30 5.01 -28.70
N VAL A 150 -8.40 5.80 -29.29
CA VAL A 150 -8.46 6.15 -30.72
C VAL A 150 -8.22 4.91 -31.58
N GLU A 151 -7.22 4.09 -31.26
CA GLU A 151 -6.93 2.86 -32.00
C GLU A 151 -8.07 1.83 -31.89
N LEU A 152 -8.64 1.67 -30.70
CA LEU A 152 -9.82 0.83 -30.48
C LEU A 152 -11.02 1.35 -31.28
N ARG A 153 -11.22 2.66 -31.36
CA ARG A 153 -12.29 3.25 -32.17
C ARG A 153 -12.09 3.01 -33.66
N ASN A 154 -10.85 3.08 -34.15
CA ASN A 154 -10.52 2.78 -35.55
C ASN A 154 -10.77 1.31 -35.88
N THR A 155 -10.43 0.41 -34.95
CA THR A 155 -10.64 -1.04 -35.09
C THR A 155 -12.12 -1.42 -35.01
N TYR A 156 -12.87 -0.79 -34.09
CA TYR A 156 -14.27 -1.05 -33.82
C TYR A 156 -15.12 0.21 -34.07
N PRO A 157 -15.33 0.61 -35.34
CA PRO A 157 -15.94 1.90 -35.67
C PRO A 157 -17.43 2.01 -35.34
N THR A 158 -18.09 0.88 -35.04
CA THR A 158 -19.52 0.84 -34.75
C THR A 158 -19.80 0.26 -33.36
N SER A 159 -20.84 0.79 -32.71
CA SER A 159 -21.26 0.34 -31.37
C SER A 159 -21.54 -1.16 -31.33
N LYS A 160 -22.17 -1.73 -32.37
CA LYS A 160 -22.45 -3.18 -32.44
C LYS A 160 -21.20 -4.04 -32.38
N LYS A 161 -20.13 -3.65 -33.09
CA LYS A 161 -18.86 -4.38 -33.09
C LYS A 161 -18.15 -4.25 -31.73
N ALA A 162 -18.16 -3.07 -31.13
CA ALA A 162 -17.58 -2.84 -29.80
C ALA A 162 -18.37 -3.58 -28.69
N GLU A 163 -19.69 -3.67 -28.83
CA GLU A 163 -20.56 -4.34 -27.87
C GLU A 163 -20.39 -5.86 -27.89
N ALA A 164 -20.19 -6.45 -29.08
CA ALA A 164 -19.86 -7.87 -29.22
C ALA A 164 -18.59 -8.28 -28.43
N LEU A 165 -17.60 -7.40 -28.35
CA LEU A 165 -16.40 -7.60 -27.53
C LEU A 165 -16.71 -7.51 -26.02
N ARG A 166 -17.63 -6.62 -25.63
CA ARG A 166 -18.01 -6.40 -24.22
C ARG A 166 -18.84 -7.54 -23.63
N SER A 167 -19.66 -8.21 -24.45
CA SER A 167 -20.52 -9.33 -24.02
C SER A 167 -19.76 -10.50 -23.40
N ASN A 168 -18.44 -10.59 -23.58
CA ASN A 168 -17.61 -11.61 -22.96
C ASN A 168 -17.20 -11.29 -21.50
N ARG A 169 -17.54 -10.11 -20.97
CA ARG A 169 -17.20 -9.75 -19.58
C ARG A 169 -18.22 -10.32 -18.61
N GLN A 170 -17.79 -11.23 -17.73
CA GLN A 170 -18.61 -11.70 -16.62
C GLN A 170 -18.81 -10.57 -15.60
N VAL A 171 -20.06 -10.16 -15.42
CA VAL A 171 -20.45 -9.19 -14.37
C VAL A 171 -20.97 -9.99 -13.18
N PRO A 172 -20.39 -9.84 -11.98
CA PRO A 172 -20.89 -10.52 -10.80
C PRO A 172 -22.31 -10.02 -10.47
N PRO A 173 -23.18 -10.89 -9.93
CA PRO A 173 -24.51 -10.47 -9.52
C PRO A 173 -24.42 -9.46 -8.37
N PRO A 174 -25.40 -8.55 -8.22
CA PRO A 174 -25.43 -7.61 -7.11
C PRO A 174 -25.40 -8.34 -5.76
N ILE A 175 -24.67 -7.84 -4.77
CA ILE A 175 -24.55 -8.46 -3.43
C ILE A 175 -25.94 -8.81 -2.83
N ALA A 176 -26.92 -7.94 -3.04
CA ALA A 176 -28.30 -8.13 -2.58
C ALA A 176 -29.01 -9.37 -3.16
N SER A 177 -28.51 -9.95 -4.26
CA SER A 177 -29.09 -11.16 -4.86
C SER A 177 -28.87 -12.40 -3.99
N ALA A 178 -27.86 -12.39 -3.11
CA ALA A 178 -27.59 -13.49 -2.19
C ALA A 178 -28.58 -13.56 -1.01
N PHE A 179 -29.38 -12.52 -0.80
CA PHE A 179 -30.27 -12.41 0.36
C PHE A 179 -31.73 -12.61 -0.03
N VAL A 180 -32.49 -13.24 0.87
CA VAL A 180 -33.95 -13.34 0.74
C VAL A 180 -34.54 -11.94 0.80
N LYS A 181 -35.32 -11.56 -0.21
CA LYS A 181 -36.01 -10.27 -0.25
C LYS A 181 -37.31 -10.37 0.56
N PRO A 182 -37.41 -9.72 1.74
CA PRO A 182 -38.65 -9.74 2.52
C PRO A 182 -39.79 -9.04 1.78
N ASN A 183 -41.02 -9.39 2.11
CA ASN A 183 -42.21 -8.79 1.51
C ASN A 183 -42.26 -7.28 1.82
N LYS A 184 -42.55 -6.46 0.80
CA LYS A 184 -42.60 -5.00 0.89
C LYS A 184 -43.56 -4.50 1.97
N LEU A 185 -44.71 -5.16 2.17
CA LEU A 185 -45.69 -4.77 3.19
C LEU A 185 -45.15 -4.96 4.61
N ILE A 186 -44.40 -6.04 4.84
CA ILE A 186 -43.73 -6.29 6.13
C ILE A 186 -42.70 -5.20 6.40
N LEU A 187 -41.90 -4.82 5.39
CA LEU A 187 -40.92 -3.75 5.52
C LEU A 187 -41.55 -2.39 5.83
N VAL A 188 -42.67 -2.04 5.19
CA VAL A 188 -43.40 -0.79 5.48
C VAL A 188 -43.94 -0.77 6.91
N GLY A 189 -44.46 -1.90 7.40
CA GLY A 189 -44.90 -2.03 8.79
C GLY A 189 -43.77 -1.82 9.80
N VAL A 190 -42.61 -2.45 9.57
CA VAL A 190 -41.41 -2.30 10.40
C VAL A 190 -40.82 -0.88 10.36
N GLN A 191 -40.78 -0.26 9.18
CA GLN A 191 -40.27 1.12 9.05
C GLN A 191 -41.14 2.11 9.81
N ARG A 192 -42.47 1.96 9.71
CA ARG A 192 -43.41 2.75 10.49
C ARG A 192 -43.17 2.52 11.99
N SER A 193 -43.11 1.28 12.48
CA SER A 193 -42.91 1.04 13.92
C SER A 193 -41.55 1.46 14.49
N ARG A 194 -40.50 1.60 13.65
CA ARG A 194 -39.15 2.05 14.05
C ARG A 194 -38.93 3.56 13.99
N SER A 195 -39.84 4.31 13.37
CA SER A 195 -39.73 5.77 13.31
C SER A 195 -39.89 6.37 14.71
N ARG A 196 -38.85 7.06 15.19
CA ARG A 196 -38.88 7.83 16.44
C ARG A 196 -39.85 9.02 16.40
N PHE A 197 -40.41 9.31 15.24
CA PHE A 197 -41.33 10.42 15.00
C PHE A 197 -42.78 9.99 14.80
N ASN A 198 -43.12 8.73 15.09
CA ASN A 198 -44.52 8.35 15.11
C ASN A 198 -45.19 8.88 16.39
N LYS A 199 -45.95 9.97 16.23
CA LYS A 199 -47.18 10.22 16.99
C LYS A 199 -48.36 9.80 16.13
#